data_AF-A0A9P3ZP58-F1
#
_entry.id   AF-A0A9P3ZP58-F1
#
_cell.length_a   1.000
_cell.length_b   1.000
_cell.length_c   1.000
_cell.angle_alpha   90.00
_cell.angle_beta   90.00
_cell.angle_gamma   90.00
#
_symmetry.space_group_name_H-M   'P 1'
#
loop_
_entity.id
_entity.type
_entity.pdbx_description
1 polymer ?
#
loop_
_entity_poly.entity_id
_entity_poly.type
_entity_poly.pdbx_seq_one_letter_code
_entity_poly.pdbx_strand_id
1 'polypeptide(L)'
;MFFHRIPRKTWYEKAVERVFRDRKLCEEKLLPFGCVRGENGFLYRTKLLNGRRMEFEIRADGSVCVAMHDADGRDIRHSAREAADKLQERALRREYEEELWHVAECCFEPDFFHGDPARSLVAHVREVYGDELEFLWRKSPGSAIVRRKDTEKWYAVFLAVPRLKLGSSSKERVEVLNLRVCPGELDGLVDHRSRFPAYHMNKKSWVSLCLDGTIPFEELAARLGTSRRLAGK
;
A
#
# COMPACT_ATOMS: atom_id res chain seq x y z
N MET A 1 -16.36 23.25 -27.94
CA MET A 1 -16.19 22.34 -26.79
C MET A 1 -14.76 22.47 -26.28
N PHE A 2 -14.55 23.17 -25.17
CA PHE A 2 -13.25 23.17 -24.50
C PHE A 2 -13.11 21.87 -23.72
N PHE A 3 -12.38 20.90 -24.26
CA PHE A 3 -11.88 19.79 -23.46
C PHE A 3 -10.96 20.39 -22.40
N HIS A 4 -11.45 20.56 -21.18
CA HIS A 4 -10.60 20.77 -20.01
C HIS A 4 -9.68 19.55 -19.93
N ARG A 5 -8.46 19.67 -20.45
CA ARG A 5 -7.41 18.67 -20.24
C ARG A 5 -7.18 18.63 -18.74
N ILE A 6 -7.67 17.58 -18.08
CA ILE A 6 -7.32 17.27 -16.70
C ILE A 6 -5.78 17.26 -16.63
N PRO A 7 -5.15 18.12 -15.84
CA PRO A 7 -3.69 18.16 -15.73
C PRO A 7 -3.19 16.77 -15.32
N ARG A 8 -2.20 16.25 -16.03
CA ARG A 8 -1.57 14.98 -15.64
C ARG A 8 -0.79 15.21 -14.35
N LYS A 9 -1.10 14.44 -13.31
CA LYS A 9 -0.35 14.44 -12.05
C LYS A 9 1.15 14.28 -12.29
N THR A 10 1.94 15.10 -11.61
CA THR A 10 3.41 15.08 -11.63
C THR A 10 3.93 13.81 -10.94
N TRP A 11 5.25 13.56 -11.05
CA TRP A 11 5.87 12.41 -10.37
C TRP A 11 5.72 12.51 -8.84
N TYR A 12 5.88 13.72 -8.30
CA TYR A 12 5.82 13.98 -6.86
C TYR A 12 4.41 13.81 -6.30
N GLU A 13 3.39 14.34 -6.98
CA GLU A 13 1.98 14.12 -6.58
C GLU A 13 1.63 12.64 -6.55
N LYS A 14 2.11 11.87 -7.55
CA LYS A 14 1.94 10.41 -7.57
C LYS A 14 2.73 9.71 -6.45
N ALA A 15 3.87 10.25 -6.03
CA ALA A 15 4.64 9.72 -4.92
C ALA A 15 3.89 9.93 -3.59
N VAL A 16 3.37 11.13 -3.34
CA VAL A 16 2.52 11.43 -2.17
C VAL A 16 1.32 10.47 -2.13
N GLU A 17 0.57 10.35 -3.22
CA GLU A 17 -0.56 9.42 -3.27
C GLU A 17 -0.14 7.96 -3.03
N ARG A 18 0.99 7.52 -3.60
CA ARG A 18 1.46 6.15 -3.40
C ARG A 18 1.81 5.87 -1.94
N VAL A 19 2.35 6.86 -1.23
CA VAL A 19 2.80 6.70 0.16
C VAL A 19 1.62 6.75 1.14
N PHE A 20 0.65 7.66 0.94
CA PHE A 20 -0.39 7.98 1.94
C PHE A 20 -1.81 7.48 1.64
N ARG A 21 -2.16 7.10 0.40
CA ARG A 21 -3.57 6.79 -0.01
C ARG A 21 -4.29 5.76 0.87
N ASP A 22 -3.56 4.80 1.41
CA ASP A 22 -4.08 3.61 2.09
C ASP A 22 -3.46 3.51 3.48
N ARG A 23 -3.51 4.62 4.20
CA ARG A 23 -2.93 4.76 5.53
C ARG A 23 -3.84 5.58 6.41
N LYS A 24 -3.93 5.18 7.67
CA LYS A 24 -4.69 5.88 8.68
C LYS A 24 -3.77 6.81 9.47
N LEU A 25 -4.19 8.07 9.62
CA LEU A 25 -3.46 9.05 10.42
C LEU A 25 -3.51 8.69 11.91
N CYS A 26 -2.36 8.76 12.57
CA CYS A 26 -2.20 8.68 14.02
C CYS A 26 -1.97 10.09 14.57
N GLU A 27 -3.03 10.85 14.83
CA GLU A 27 -2.93 12.25 15.26
C GLU A 27 -2.07 12.44 16.51
N GLU A 28 -2.12 11.47 17.43
CA GLU A 28 -1.34 11.47 18.66
C GLU A 28 0.18 11.42 18.43
N LYS A 29 0.62 10.95 17.25
CA LYS A 29 2.04 10.87 16.87
C LYS A 29 2.57 12.15 16.20
N LEU A 30 1.69 13.06 15.76
CA LEU A 30 2.07 14.25 14.99
C LEU A 30 2.88 15.26 15.80
N LEU A 31 2.41 15.63 17.00
CA LEU A 31 3.13 16.60 17.83
C LEU A 31 4.49 16.06 18.32
N PRO A 32 4.59 14.81 18.83
CA PRO A 32 5.88 14.21 19.17
C PRO A 32 6.86 14.10 18.00
N PHE A 33 6.35 13.91 16.77
CA PHE A 33 7.18 13.86 15.56
C PHE A 33 7.77 15.23 15.17
N GLY A 34 7.19 16.33 15.65
CA GLY A 34 7.64 17.70 15.35
C GLY A 34 6.71 18.47 14.42
N CYS A 35 5.48 18.00 14.20
CA CYS A 35 4.45 18.79 13.54
C CYS A 35 3.97 19.92 14.46
N VAL A 36 3.57 21.04 13.86
CA VAL A 36 2.91 22.15 14.55
C VAL A 36 1.46 22.24 14.12
N ARG A 37 0.56 22.68 15.01
CA ARG A 37 -0.84 22.92 14.64
C ARG A 37 -0.93 24.14 13.73
N GLY A 38 -1.61 23.99 12.60
CA GLY A 38 -2.01 25.08 11.70
C GLY A 38 -3.52 25.29 11.72
N GLU A 39 -4.04 26.16 10.86
CA GLU A 39 -5.47 26.48 10.80
C GLU A 39 -6.33 25.27 10.37
N ASN A 40 -5.84 24.46 9.43
CA ASN A 40 -6.59 23.35 8.82
C ASN A 40 -5.99 21.96 9.08
N GLY A 41 -5.18 21.81 10.13
CA GLY A 41 -4.52 20.55 10.47
C GLY A 41 -3.14 20.76 11.08
N PHE A 42 -2.15 20.07 10.53
CA PHE A 42 -0.78 20.06 11.03
C PHE A 42 0.21 20.39 9.93
N LEU A 43 1.24 21.15 10.28
CA LEU A 43 2.33 21.52 9.39
C LEU A 43 3.63 20.87 9.86
N TYR A 44 4.35 20.28 8.93
CA TYR A 44 5.70 19.77 9.17
C TYR A 44 6.65 20.30 8.11
N ARG A 45 7.84 20.75 8.54
CA ARG A 45 8.84 21.34 7.65
C ARG A 45 10.16 20.62 7.82
N THR A 46 10.77 20.24 6.70
CA THR A 46 12.09 19.61 6.69
C THR A 46 12.95 20.17 5.56
N LYS A 47 14.26 20.07 5.70
CA LYS A 47 15.23 20.50 4.68
C LYS A 47 15.54 19.33 3.75
N LEU A 48 15.73 19.65 2.48
CA LEU A 48 16.24 18.76 1.45
C LEU A 48 17.63 19.21 0.97
N LEU A 49 18.25 18.40 0.12
CA LEU A 49 19.46 18.72 -0.62
C LEU A 49 19.38 20.08 -1.31
N ASN A 50 20.56 20.70 -1.47
CA ASN A 50 20.75 21.99 -2.15
C ASN A 50 19.98 23.16 -1.52
N GLY A 51 19.74 23.11 -0.20
CA GLY A 51 19.07 24.18 0.54
C GLY A 51 17.56 24.27 0.29
N ARG A 52 16.97 23.27 -0.39
CA ARG A 52 15.54 23.19 -0.62
C ARG A 52 14.80 22.82 0.67
N ARG A 53 13.51 23.09 0.71
CA ARG A 53 12.64 22.77 1.85
C ARG A 53 11.40 22.04 1.38
N MET A 54 10.99 21.02 2.14
CA MET A 54 9.67 20.41 2.03
C MET A 54 8.78 20.93 3.14
N GLU A 55 7.53 21.21 2.79
CA GLU A 55 6.46 21.54 3.73
C GLU A 55 5.30 20.57 3.52
N PHE A 56 4.91 19.90 4.58
CA PHE A 56 3.79 18.98 4.63
C PHE A 56 2.62 19.70 5.31
N GLU A 57 1.45 19.63 4.69
CA GLU A 57 0.16 19.96 5.29
C GLU A 57 -0.61 18.64 5.47
N ILE A 58 -0.79 18.24 6.71
CA ILE A 58 -1.49 17.01 7.10
C ILE A 58 -2.83 17.39 7.72
N ARG A 59 -3.92 17.04 7.04
CA ARG A 59 -5.28 17.35 7.49
C ARG A 59 -5.82 16.27 8.42
N ALA A 60 -6.85 16.63 9.21
CA ALA A 60 -7.47 15.72 10.16
C ALA A 60 -8.13 14.49 9.50
N ASP A 61 -8.51 14.58 8.23
CA ASP A 61 -9.02 13.45 7.44
C ASP A 61 -7.92 12.48 6.97
N GLY A 62 -6.65 12.77 7.30
CA GLY A 62 -5.47 12.02 6.85
C GLY A 62 -4.94 12.44 5.48
N SER A 63 -5.57 13.41 4.80
CA SER A 63 -5.08 13.93 3.53
C SER A 63 -3.74 14.66 3.73
N VAL A 64 -2.77 14.36 2.86
CA VAL A 64 -1.44 14.97 2.88
C VAL A 64 -1.20 15.77 1.61
N CYS A 65 -0.87 17.05 1.77
CA CYS A 65 -0.35 17.90 0.70
C CYS A 65 1.12 18.22 0.99
N VAL A 66 1.95 18.23 -0.05
CA VAL A 66 3.39 18.50 0.09
C VAL A 66 3.82 19.55 -0.90
N ALA A 67 4.34 20.67 -0.39
CA ALA A 67 4.96 21.73 -1.18
C ALA A 67 6.48 21.64 -1.09
N MET A 68 7.16 22.01 -2.18
CA MET A 68 8.61 22.16 -2.23
C MET A 68 8.98 23.61 -2.46
N HIS A 69 9.99 24.09 -1.73
CA HIS A 69 10.53 25.43 -1.89
C HIS A 69 12.01 25.36 -2.27
N ASP A 70 12.44 26.28 -3.13
CA ASP A 70 13.86 26.48 -3.43
C ASP A 70 14.61 27.11 -2.24
N ALA A 71 15.92 27.33 -2.41
CA ALA A 71 16.75 27.96 -1.39
C ALA A 71 16.34 29.40 -1.07
N ASP A 72 15.65 30.07 -2.01
CA ASP A 72 15.12 31.43 -1.84
C ASP A 72 13.69 31.43 -1.25
N GLY A 73 13.15 30.24 -0.93
CA GLY A 73 11.80 30.07 -0.39
C GLY A 73 10.67 30.11 -1.42
N ARG A 74 10.99 30.21 -2.72
CA ARG A 74 9.98 30.23 -3.78
C ARG A 74 9.38 28.83 -3.97
N ASP A 75 8.06 28.79 -4.12
CA ASP A 75 7.32 27.56 -4.41
C ASP A 75 7.76 26.98 -5.76
N ILE A 76 8.34 25.79 -5.71
CA ILE A 76 8.67 25.00 -6.88
C ILE A 76 7.44 24.17 -7.21
N ARG A 77 6.53 24.76 -8.00
CA ARG A 77 5.54 23.97 -8.71
C ARG A 77 6.29 23.00 -9.61
N HIS A 78 6.23 21.72 -9.24
CA HIS A 78 6.76 20.44 -9.76
C HIS A 78 7.02 20.31 -11.29
N SER A 79 7.46 21.38 -11.93
CA SER A 79 7.77 21.49 -13.34
C SER A 79 9.27 21.32 -13.51
N ALA A 80 9.64 20.46 -14.43
CA ALA A 80 11.01 20.30 -14.88
C ALA A 80 11.42 21.58 -15.61
N ARG A 81 11.80 22.62 -14.86
CA ARG A 81 12.48 23.78 -15.45
C ARG A 81 13.98 23.56 -15.38
N GLU A 82 14.48 23.35 -16.60
CA GLU A 82 15.84 23.59 -17.09
C GLU A 82 16.95 22.69 -16.56
N ALA A 83 17.38 21.77 -17.44
CA ALA A 83 18.71 21.18 -17.51
C ALA A 83 19.38 20.77 -16.20
N ALA A 84 18.63 20.41 -15.17
CA ALA A 84 19.18 19.78 -13.99
C ALA A 84 19.82 18.46 -14.42
N ASP A 85 21.07 18.25 -14.02
CA ASP A 85 21.76 16.98 -14.16
C ASP A 85 20.81 15.85 -13.73
N LYS A 86 20.59 14.87 -14.60
CA LYS A 86 19.72 13.71 -14.33
C LYS A 86 20.11 13.03 -13.02
N LEU A 87 21.39 13.12 -12.60
CA LEU A 87 21.87 12.62 -11.33
C LEU A 87 21.27 13.40 -10.15
N GLN A 88 21.28 14.73 -10.21
CA GLN A 88 20.70 15.61 -9.18
C GLN A 88 19.19 15.42 -9.07
N GLU A 89 18.48 15.27 -10.19
CA GLU A 89 17.04 15.01 -10.16
C GLU A 89 16.72 13.66 -9.50
N ARG A 90 17.49 12.61 -9.79
CA ARG A 90 17.33 11.30 -9.16
C ARG A 90 17.62 11.36 -7.66
N ALA A 91 18.68 12.06 -7.25
CA ALA A 91 19.04 12.23 -5.84
C ALA A 91 17.92 12.96 -5.08
N LEU A 92 17.40 14.04 -5.63
CA LEU A 92 16.29 14.79 -5.05
C LEU A 92 15.02 13.94 -4.93
N ARG A 93 14.64 13.21 -5.98
CA ARG A 93 13.46 12.33 -5.95
C ARG A 93 13.59 11.25 -4.87
N ARG A 94 14.79 10.71 -4.68
CA ARG A 94 15.07 9.73 -3.63
C ARG A 94 14.88 10.35 -2.25
N GLU A 95 15.51 11.48 -1.98
CA GLU A 95 15.41 12.16 -0.68
C GLU A 95 13.96 12.60 -0.39
N TYR A 96 13.28 13.18 -1.37
CA TYR A 96 11.86 13.50 -1.28
C TYR A 96 11.03 12.27 -0.88
N GLU A 97 11.22 11.14 -1.56
CA GLU A 97 10.49 9.91 -1.25
C GLU A 97 10.86 9.33 0.12
N GLU A 98 12.12 9.39 0.55
CA GLU A 98 12.52 8.97 1.91
C GLU A 98 11.82 9.82 2.98
N GLU A 99 11.74 11.15 2.80
CA GLU A 99 11.02 12.02 3.74
C GLU A 99 9.51 11.73 3.76
N LEU A 100 8.90 11.43 2.61
CA LEU A 100 7.51 10.97 2.58
C LEU A 100 7.33 9.68 3.41
N TRP A 101 8.22 8.71 3.22
CA TRP A 101 8.15 7.44 3.94
C TRP A 101 8.41 7.60 5.43
N HIS A 102 9.34 8.47 5.82
CA HIS A 102 9.62 8.77 7.22
C HIS A 102 8.37 9.31 7.93
N VAL A 103 7.70 10.31 7.34
CA VAL A 103 6.43 10.84 7.88
C VAL A 103 5.37 9.74 7.93
N ALA A 104 5.24 8.93 6.87
CA ALA A 104 4.25 7.87 6.79
C ALA A 104 4.47 6.72 7.79
N GLU A 105 5.72 6.42 8.16
CA GLU A 105 6.06 5.36 9.11
C GLU A 105 5.94 5.84 10.56
N CYS A 106 6.21 7.13 10.81
CA CYS A 106 6.13 7.69 12.16
C CYS A 106 4.71 8.17 12.52
N CYS A 107 3.94 8.67 11.56
CA CYS A 107 2.66 9.34 11.82
C CYS A 107 1.44 8.60 11.28
N PHE A 108 1.61 7.48 10.57
CA PHE A 108 0.49 6.75 9.98
C PHE A 108 0.62 5.23 10.18
N GLU A 109 -0.53 4.57 10.18
CA GLU A 109 -0.65 3.12 10.21
C GLU A 109 -1.12 2.56 8.85
N PRO A 110 -0.63 1.37 8.45
CA PRO A 110 -1.13 0.66 7.28
C PRO A 110 -2.65 0.45 7.31
N ASP A 111 -3.35 0.86 6.24
CA ASP A 111 -4.80 0.62 6.07
C ASP A 111 -5.11 0.34 4.60
N PHE A 112 -4.64 -0.82 4.12
CA PHE A 112 -4.64 -1.18 2.70
C PHE A 112 -5.84 -2.03 2.24
N PHE A 113 -6.65 -2.51 3.18
CA PHE A 113 -7.71 -3.49 2.94
C PHE A 113 -9.06 -2.96 3.46
N HIS A 114 -9.85 -2.44 2.53
CA HIS A 114 -11.10 -1.72 2.76
C HIS A 114 -12.34 -2.58 2.47
N GLY A 115 -12.20 -3.74 1.85
CA GLY A 115 -13.32 -4.64 1.58
C GLY A 115 -13.78 -5.38 2.85
N ASP A 116 -15.09 -5.58 2.99
CA ASP A 116 -15.66 -6.38 4.09
C ASP A 116 -15.10 -7.80 4.17
N PRO A 117 -14.88 -8.53 3.05
CA PRO A 117 -14.27 -9.86 3.10
C PRO A 117 -12.83 -9.82 3.63
N ALA A 118 -12.03 -8.83 3.22
CA ALA A 118 -10.65 -8.70 3.67
C ALA A 118 -10.57 -8.34 5.15
N ARG A 119 -11.36 -7.35 5.61
CA ARG A 119 -11.45 -7.01 7.04
C ARG A 119 -11.88 -8.18 7.90
N SER A 120 -12.90 -8.92 7.47
CA SER A 120 -13.38 -10.11 8.19
C SER A 120 -12.30 -11.19 8.28
N LEU A 121 -11.52 -11.40 7.22
CA LEU A 121 -10.41 -12.34 7.24
C LEU A 121 -9.24 -11.88 8.10
N VAL A 122 -8.91 -10.58 8.10
CA VAL A 122 -7.88 -10.00 8.98
C VAL A 122 -8.28 -10.17 10.44
N ALA A 123 -9.53 -9.87 10.80
CA ALA A 123 -10.06 -10.12 12.14
C ALA A 123 -10.02 -11.61 12.51
N HIS A 124 -10.46 -12.49 11.61
CA HIS A 124 -10.40 -13.94 11.82
C HIS A 124 -8.96 -14.45 12.04
N VAL A 125 -7.98 -13.95 11.27
CA VAL A 125 -6.56 -14.28 11.47
C VAL A 125 -6.11 -13.94 12.88
N ARG A 126 -6.46 -12.75 13.35
CA ARG A 126 -6.11 -12.25 14.68
C ARG A 126 -6.79 -13.03 15.80
N GLU A 127 -8.10 -13.24 15.69
CA GLU A 127 -8.92 -13.87 16.74
C GLU A 127 -8.70 -15.38 16.85
N VAL A 128 -8.57 -16.08 15.71
CA VAL A 128 -8.48 -17.55 15.69
C VAL A 128 -7.04 -18.05 15.80
N TYR A 129 -6.09 -17.33 15.20
CA TYR A 129 -4.68 -17.77 15.16
C TYR A 129 -3.74 -16.92 16.01
N GLY A 130 -4.16 -15.73 16.45
CA GLY A 130 -3.30 -14.79 17.17
C GLY A 130 -2.16 -14.24 16.30
N ASP A 131 -2.24 -14.40 14.99
CA ASP A 131 -1.25 -13.93 14.01
C ASP A 131 -1.66 -12.53 13.51
N GLU A 132 -0.72 -11.72 13.01
CA GLU A 132 -0.96 -10.34 12.55
C GLU A 132 -0.47 -10.16 11.11
N LEU A 133 -0.96 -9.13 10.43
CA LEU A 133 -0.46 -8.75 9.11
C LEU A 133 0.92 -8.11 9.23
N GLU A 134 1.82 -8.46 8.30
CA GLU A 134 3.14 -7.85 8.20
C GLU A 134 3.38 -7.24 6.82
N PHE A 135 3.75 -5.95 6.81
CA PHE A 135 3.96 -5.17 5.60
C PHE A 135 5.45 -5.07 5.28
N LEU A 136 5.97 -6.06 4.55
CA LEU A 136 7.42 -6.22 4.35
C LEU A 136 8.03 -5.31 3.27
N TRP A 137 7.20 -4.61 2.48
CA TRP A 137 7.68 -3.92 1.27
C TRP A 137 7.15 -2.50 1.13
N ARG A 138 8.00 -1.48 1.34
CA ARG A 138 7.68 -0.06 1.05
C ARG A 138 7.23 0.16 -0.40
N LYS A 139 7.87 -0.50 -1.37
CA LYS A 139 7.54 -0.36 -2.80
C LYS A 139 6.24 -1.05 -3.20
N SER A 140 5.68 -1.91 -2.34
CA SER A 140 4.40 -2.57 -2.55
C SER A 140 3.60 -2.56 -1.24
N PRO A 141 3.19 -1.36 -0.79
CA PRO A 141 2.69 -1.20 0.57
C PRO A 141 1.29 -1.82 0.73
N GLY A 142 0.55 -2.01 -0.37
CA GLY A 142 -0.68 -2.81 -0.41
C GLY A 142 -0.48 -4.33 -0.44
N SER A 143 0.69 -4.83 -0.02
CA SER A 143 0.98 -6.25 0.15
C SER A 143 1.31 -6.54 1.60
N ALA A 144 0.58 -7.47 2.21
CA ALA A 144 0.83 -7.93 3.57
C ALA A 144 0.91 -9.46 3.61
N ILE A 145 1.87 -10.00 4.35
CA ILE A 145 1.94 -11.43 4.60
C ILE A 145 1.31 -11.75 5.95
N VAL A 146 0.94 -13.01 6.11
CA VAL A 146 0.72 -13.61 7.43
C VAL A 146 1.56 -14.88 7.51
N ARG A 147 2.32 -15.01 8.59
CA ARG A 147 3.18 -16.15 8.86
C ARG A 147 2.82 -16.79 10.19
N ARG A 148 3.09 -18.08 10.32
CA ARG A 148 2.97 -18.75 11.61
C ARG A 148 4.10 -18.30 12.54
N LYS A 149 3.82 -18.11 13.82
CA LYS A 149 4.85 -17.79 14.82
C LYS A 149 5.85 -18.92 15.09
N ASP A 150 5.43 -20.18 14.91
CA ASP A 150 6.25 -21.36 15.25
C ASP A 150 7.23 -21.78 14.14
N THR A 151 6.84 -21.64 12.87
CA THR A 151 7.67 -22.03 11.72
C THR A 151 8.19 -20.85 10.91
N GLU A 152 7.70 -19.63 11.19
CA GLU A 152 7.91 -18.42 10.40
C GLU A 152 7.48 -18.52 8.92
N LYS A 153 6.86 -19.65 8.52
CA LYS A 153 6.42 -19.88 7.15
C LYS A 153 5.15 -19.09 6.87
N TRP A 154 5.16 -18.40 5.72
CA TRP A 154 3.99 -17.67 5.24
C TRP A 154 2.88 -18.64 4.84
N TYR A 155 1.64 -18.31 5.21
CA TYR A 155 0.45 -19.06 4.82
C TYR A 155 -0.64 -18.19 4.21
N ALA A 156 -0.54 -16.87 4.29
CA ALA A 156 -1.41 -15.97 3.55
C ALA A 156 -0.62 -14.78 3.03
N VAL A 157 -1.02 -14.26 1.88
CA VAL A 157 -0.58 -12.94 1.40
C VAL A 157 -1.81 -12.17 0.96
N PHE A 158 -2.12 -11.09 1.67
CA PHE A 158 -3.13 -10.11 1.27
C PHE A 158 -2.50 -9.12 0.29
N LEU A 159 -3.21 -8.83 -0.79
CA LEU A 159 -2.72 -8.02 -1.90
C LEU A 159 -3.82 -7.08 -2.37
N ALA A 160 -3.50 -5.82 -2.62
CA ALA A 160 -4.40 -4.87 -3.27
C ALA A 160 -3.80 -4.46 -4.62
N VAL A 161 -4.29 -5.05 -5.72
CA VAL A 161 -3.67 -4.95 -7.05
C VAL A 161 -4.71 -4.67 -8.14
N PRO A 162 -4.33 -4.05 -9.27
CA PRO A 162 -5.22 -3.97 -10.43
C PRO A 162 -5.60 -5.38 -10.94
N ARG A 163 -6.87 -5.62 -11.26
CA ARG A 163 -7.37 -6.89 -11.84
C ARG A 163 -6.59 -7.31 -13.09
N LEU A 164 -6.10 -6.35 -13.86
CA LEU A 164 -5.22 -6.57 -15.02
C LEU A 164 -4.00 -7.44 -14.68
N LYS A 165 -3.45 -7.30 -13.47
CA LYS A 165 -2.31 -8.09 -13.02
C LYS A 165 -2.63 -9.55 -12.74
N LEU A 166 -3.91 -9.89 -12.59
CA LEU A 166 -4.42 -11.25 -12.43
C LEU A 166 -4.79 -11.91 -13.76
N GLY A 167 -4.65 -11.19 -14.89
CA GLY A 167 -5.03 -11.66 -16.23
C GLY A 167 -6.41 -11.19 -16.71
N SER A 168 -7.06 -10.27 -16.00
CA SER A 168 -8.30 -9.62 -16.44
C SER A 168 -8.02 -8.44 -17.39
N SER A 169 -9.05 -7.89 -18.06
CA SER A 169 -8.93 -6.65 -18.85
C SER A 169 -9.15 -5.37 -18.04
N SER A 170 -9.63 -5.48 -16.79
CA SER A 170 -9.98 -4.34 -15.94
C SER A 170 -8.77 -3.73 -15.21
N LYS A 171 -8.68 -2.40 -15.17
CA LYS A 171 -7.67 -1.65 -14.38
C LYS A 171 -8.11 -1.38 -12.94
N GLU A 172 -9.32 -1.78 -12.57
CA GLU A 172 -9.87 -1.65 -11.23
C GLU A 172 -8.98 -2.37 -10.21
N ARG A 173 -8.78 -1.73 -9.05
CA ARG A 173 -8.05 -2.33 -7.93
C ARG A 173 -8.97 -3.34 -7.23
N VAL A 174 -8.45 -4.53 -6.98
CA VAL A 174 -9.12 -5.61 -6.26
C VAL A 174 -8.24 -6.09 -5.12
N GLU A 175 -8.88 -6.46 -4.02
CA GLU A 175 -8.22 -7.13 -2.90
C GLU A 175 -8.21 -8.63 -3.15
N VAL A 176 -7.06 -9.26 -2.86
CA VAL A 176 -6.79 -10.65 -3.18
C VAL A 176 -6.12 -11.30 -1.99
N LEU A 177 -6.52 -12.54 -1.71
CA LEU A 177 -5.87 -13.41 -0.75
C LEU A 177 -5.14 -14.53 -1.50
N ASN A 178 -3.82 -14.57 -1.38
CA ASN A 178 -3.05 -15.74 -1.78
C ASN A 178 -2.98 -16.75 -0.66
N LEU A 179 -3.33 -18.01 -0.96
CA LEU A 179 -3.27 -19.12 -0.02
C LEU A 179 -2.50 -20.30 -0.61
N ARG A 180 -1.84 -21.07 0.24
CA ARG A 180 -1.32 -22.39 -0.12
C ARG A 180 -2.47 -23.34 -0.39
N VAL A 181 -2.27 -24.23 -1.34
CA VAL A 181 -3.21 -25.29 -1.70
C VAL A 181 -2.52 -26.63 -1.72
N CYS A 182 -3.30 -27.70 -1.57
CA CYS A 182 -2.78 -29.05 -1.70
C CYS A 182 -2.34 -29.32 -3.16
N PRO A 183 -1.26 -30.10 -3.37
CA PRO A 183 -0.92 -30.58 -4.71
C PRO A 183 -2.13 -31.28 -5.35
N GLY A 184 -2.50 -30.89 -6.58
CA GLY A 184 -3.63 -31.45 -7.33
C GLY A 184 -4.99 -30.76 -7.09
N GLU A 185 -5.12 -29.87 -6.11
CA GLU A 185 -6.38 -29.12 -5.86
C GLU A 185 -6.59 -27.96 -6.84
N LEU A 186 -5.52 -27.50 -7.51
CA LEU A 186 -5.60 -26.37 -8.43
C LEU A 186 -6.49 -26.67 -9.65
N ASP A 187 -6.49 -27.91 -10.09
CA ASP A 187 -7.29 -28.37 -11.22
C ASP A 187 -8.77 -28.39 -10.81
N GLY A 188 -9.53 -27.42 -11.30
CA GLY A 188 -10.94 -27.19 -10.95
C GLY A 188 -11.18 -26.08 -9.93
N LEU A 189 -10.14 -25.57 -9.25
CA LEU A 189 -10.25 -24.43 -8.35
C LEU A 189 -10.18 -23.09 -9.09
N VAL A 190 -9.36 -22.98 -10.12
CA VAL A 190 -9.17 -21.74 -10.87
C VAL A 190 -10.33 -21.55 -11.86
N ASP A 191 -11.05 -20.43 -11.75
CA ASP A 191 -12.20 -20.10 -12.60
C ASP A 191 -11.96 -18.84 -13.47
N HIS A 192 -10.81 -18.17 -13.31
CA HIS A 192 -10.43 -16.94 -14.00
C HIS A 192 -11.42 -15.76 -13.83
N ARG A 193 -12.25 -15.82 -12.78
CA ARG A 193 -13.25 -14.79 -12.43
C ARG A 193 -13.09 -14.32 -11.00
N SER A 194 -13.17 -15.27 -10.05
CA SER A 194 -13.00 -15.06 -8.61
C SER A 194 -11.74 -15.75 -8.07
N ARG A 195 -11.25 -16.76 -8.79
CA ARG A 195 -10.09 -17.59 -8.42
C ARG A 195 -9.11 -17.62 -9.59
N PHE A 196 -7.88 -17.18 -9.35
CA PHE A 196 -6.85 -17.01 -10.35
C PHE A 196 -5.61 -17.85 -10.01
N PRO A 197 -4.77 -18.19 -11.02
CA PRO A 197 -3.44 -18.69 -10.74
C PRO A 197 -2.70 -17.71 -9.83
N ALA A 198 -1.87 -18.22 -8.92
CA ALA A 198 -1.20 -17.38 -7.93
C ALA A 198 -0.46 -16.19 -8.56
N TYR A 199 -0.74 -15.00 -8.04
CA TYR A 199 -0.01 -13.78 -8.31
C TYR A 199 1.21 -13.68 -7.39
N HIS A 200 2.42 -13.47 -7.95
CA HIS A 200 3.72 -13.43 -7.25
C HIS A 200 4.16 -14.71 -6.50
N MET A 201 3.28 -15.69 -6.27
CA MET A 201 3.61 -16.95 -5.58
C MET A 201 3.72 -18.13 -6.56
N ASN A 202 4.20 -19.28 -6.07
CA ASN A 202 4.34 -20.49 -6.88
C ASN A 202 2.96 -21.01 -7.32
N LYS A 203 2.68 -20.94 -8.62
CA LYS A 203 1.41 -21.32 -9.25
C LYS A 203 1.04 -22.81 -9.12
N LYS A 204 1.94 -23.66 -8.63
CA LYS A 204 1.66 -25.09 -8.37
C LYS A 204 1.21 -25.38 -6.94
N SER A 205 1.41 -24.44 -6.02
CA SER A 205 1.16 -24.65 -4.58
C SER A 205 0.44 -23.49 -3.91
N TRP A 206 0.06 -22.47 -4.69
CA TRP A 206 -0.70 -21.31 -4.23
C TRP A 206 -1.80 -20.96 -5.24
N VAL A 207 -2.84 -20.29 -4.74
CA VAL A 207 -3.95 -19.73 -5.52
C VAL A 207 -4.21 -18.29 -5.09
N SER A 208 -4.71 -17.45 -6.00
CA SER A 208 -5.18 -16.09 -5.72
C SER A 208 -6.71 -16.05 -5.68
N LEU A 209 -7.30 -15.63 -4.56
CA LEU A 209 -8.74 -15.55 -4.34
C LEU A 209 -9.17 -14.08 -4.25
N CYS A 210 -10.15 -13.65 -5.04
CA CYS A 210 -10.70 -12.30 -4.97
C CYS A 210 -11.53 -12.11 -3.69
N LEU A 211 -11.34 -10.96 -3.04
CA LEU A 211 -12.03 -10.54 -1.82
C LEU A 211 -13.11 -9.50 -2.16
N ASP A 212 -13.92 -9.78 -3.19
CA ASP A 212 -14.97 -8.91 -3.71
C ASP A 212 -16.39 -9.39 -3.36
N GLY A 213 -16.50 -10.37 -2.46
CA GLY A 213 -17.75 -10.98 -2.03
C GLY A 213 -18.26 -12.11 -2.92
N THR A 214 -17.56 -12.43 -4.03
CA THR A 214 -17.94 -13.57 -4.90
C THR A 214 -17.66 -14.94 -4.27
N ILE A 215 -16.72 -15.02 -3.33
CA ILE A 215 -16.40 -16.22 -2.56
C ILE A 215 -16.94 -16.03 -1.13
N PRO A 216 -17.79 -16.94 -0.63
CA PRO A 216 -18.31 -16.87 0.74
C PRO A 216 -17.20 -16.87 1.79
N PHE A 217 -17.44 -16.16 2.90
CA PHE A 217 -16.47 -16.05 3.99
C PHE A 217 -16.08 -17.41 4.57
N GLU A 218 -17.03 -18.32 4.70
CA GLU A 218 -16.83 -19.67 5.25
C GLU A 218 -15.85 -20.47 4.39
N GLU A 219 -15.95 -20.34 3.06
CA GLU A 219 -14.98 -20.96 2.14
C GLU A 219 -13.59 -20.33 2.31
N LEU A 220 -13.51 -19.00 2.36
CA LEU A 220 -12.25 -18.28 2.52
C LEU A 220 -11.55 -18.66 3.84
N ALA A 221 -12.30 -18.70 4.95
CA ALA A 221 -11.79 -19.07 6.27
C ALA A 221 -11.34 -20.54 6.31
N ALA A 222 -12.10 -21.46 5.72
CA ALA A 222 -11.72 -22.86 5.62
C ALA A 222 -10.42 -23.05 4.83
N ARG A 223 -10.29 -22.37 3.69
CA ARG A 223 -9.06 -22.40 2.86
C ARG A 223 -7.88 -21.78 3.59
N LEU A 224 -8.08 -20.68 4.30
CA LEU A 224 -7.06 -20.03 5.12
C LEU A 224 -6.53 -21.00 6.19
N GLY A 225 -7.43 -21.71 6.89
CA GLY A 225 -7.06 -22.74 7.86
C GLY A 225 -6.28 -23.89 7.24
N THR A 226 -6.68 -24.36 6.05
CA THR A 226 -5.92 -25.38 5.28
C THR A 226 -4.53 -24.88 4.93
N SER A 227 -4.40 -23.66 4.41
CA SER A 227 -3.12 -23.05 4.08
C SER A 227 -2.20 -22.95 5.30
N ARG A 228 -2.74 -22.54 6.45
CA ARG A 228 -1.99 -22.47 7.71
C ARG A 228 -1.49 -23.84 8.18
N ARG A 229 -2.28 -24.91 7.99
CA ARG A 229 -1.82 -26.29 8.27
C ARG A 229 -0.71 -26.71 7.33
N LEU A 230 -0.79 -26.37 6.04
CA LEU A 230 0.27 -26.66 5.06
C LEU A 230 1.59 -25.94 5.39
N ALA A 231 1.53 -24.78 6.05
CA ALA A 231 2.71 -24.06 6.53
C ALA A 231 3.29 -24.60 7.87
N GLY A 232 2.63 -25.57 8.50
CA GLY A 232 3.14 -26.27 9.69
C GLY A 232 4.00 -27.50 9.37
N LYS A 233 3.99 -27.96 8.11
CA LYS A 233 4.86 -29.04 7.60
C LYS A 233 6.19 -28.47 7.16
#